data_AF-A0A1G4U1K9-F1
#
_entry.id   AF-A0A1G4U1K9-F1
#
_cell.length_a   1.000
_cell.length_b   1.000
_cell.length_c   1.000
_cell.angle_alpha   90.00
_cell.angle_beta   90.00
_cell.angle_gamma   90.00
#
_symmetry.space_group_name_H-M   'P 1'
#
loop_
_entity.id
_entity.type
_entity.pdbx_description
1 polymer ?
#
loop_
_entity_poly.entity_id
_entity_poly.type
_entity_poly.pdbx_seq_one_letter_code
_entity_poly.pdbx_strand_id
1 'polypeptide(L)'
;MGRGRKSSYVKTITTKDHNMLHVFRCVGYLTEHHLKAELGQREKRIQAYLRDGYIERCSVYNRSSHQINEVYRLTTKGKELGRNQLALDIFIVVTQLIMI
;
A
#
# COMPACT_ATOMS: atom_id res chain seq x y z
N MET A 1 4.33 33.30 -9.29
CA MET A 1 4.68 32.68 -8.00
C MET A 1 4.12 31.26 -7.96
N GLY A 2 4.93 30.25 -8.28
CA GLY A 2 4.51 28.85 -8.17
C GLY A 2 4.39 28.47 -6.69
N ARG A 3 3.18 28.22 -6.22
CA ARG A 3 2.95 27.67 -4.87
C ARG A 3 3.57 26.29 -4.83
N GLY A 4 4.81 26.22 -4.34
CA GLY A 4 5.46 24.95 -3.99
C GLY A 4 4.53 24.20 -3.05
N ARG A 5 3.86 23.16 -3.58
CA ARG A 5 3.02 22.26 -2.80
C ARG A 5 3.96 21.62 -1.79
N LYS A 6 3.94 22.09 -0.53
CA LYS A 6 4.65 21.45 0.57
C LYS A 6 4.26 19.98 0.54
N SER A 7 5.19 19.09 0.18
CA SER A 7 5.02 17.64 0.34
C SER A 7 4.86 17.44 1.82
N SER A 8 3.61 17.35 2.26
CA SER A 8 3.32 17.12 3.66
C SER A 8 3.57 15.65 3.90
N TYR A 9 4.85 15.31 4.07
CA TYR A 9 5.29 13.96 4.42
C TYR A 9 4.37 13.42 5.53
N VAL A 10 4.02 12.15 5.41
CA VAL A 10 3.42 11.37 6.49
C VAL A 10 4.41 11.36 7.68
N LYS A 11 4.38 12.42 8.50
CA LYS A 11 5.33 12.66 9.60
C LYS A 11 5.11 11.71 10.78
N THR A 12 3.89 11.21 10.92
CA THR A 12 3.48 10.33 12.03
C THR A 12 2.74 9.16 11.43
N ILE A 13 3.29 7.96 11.58
CA ILE A 13 2.63 6.71 11.20
C ILE A 13 1.67 6.34 12.33
N THR A 14 0.40 6.14 11.98
CA THR A 14 -0.62 5.68 12.93
C THR A 14 -0.69 4.15 12.95
N THR A 15 -1.35 3.56 13.96
CA THR A 15 -1.57 2.10 14.01
C THR A 15 -2.30 1.56 12.78
N LYS A 16 -3.20 2.37 12.18
CA LYS A 16 -3.88 2.01 10.92
C LYS A 16 -2.93 2.03 9.72
N ASP A 17 -1.99 2.98 9.70
CA ASP A 17 -0.94 3.04 8.69
C ASP A 17 0.00 1.82 8.82
N HIS A 18 0.31 1.41 10.05
CA HIS A 18 1.07 0.18 10.32
C HIS A 18 0.36 -1.06 9.75
N ASN A 19 -0.92 -1.25 10.07
CA ASN A 19 -1.70 -2.37 9.55
C ASN A 19 -1.82 -2.34 8.03
N MET A 20 -2.02 -1.16 7.44
CA MET A 20 -2.05 -1.00 5.99
C MET A 20 -0.73 -1.43 5.34
N LEU A 21 0.41 -0.96 5.86
CA LEU A 21 1.74 -1.31 5.35
C LEU A 21 2.06 -2.80 5.54
N HIS A 22 1.64 -3.38 6.67
CA HIS A 22 1.78 -4.81 6.94
C HIS A 22 0.97 -5.66 5.94
N VAL A 23 -0.31 -5.31 5.72
CA VAL A 23 -1.16 -6.06 4.77
C VAL A 23 -0.66 -5.89 3.33
N PHE A 24 -0.21 -4.70 2.94
CA PHE A 24 0.44 -4.51 1.64
C PHE A 24 1.69 -5.38 1.49
N ARG A 25 2.47 -5.58 2.55
CA ARG A 25 3.62 -6.47 2.53
C ARG A 25 3.21 -7.94 2.36
N CYS A 26 2.14 -8.40 3.02
CA CYS A 26 1.68 -9.79 2.94
C CYS A 26 1.01 -10.12 1.60
N VAL A 27 0.15 -9.24 1.09
CA VAL A 27 -0.70 -9.51 -0.09
C VAL A 27 -0.12 -8.92 -1.37
N GLY A 28 0.72 -7.88 -1.26
CA GLY A 28 1.32 -7.17 -2.39
C GLY A 28 0.39 -6.14 -3.03
N TYR A 29 -0.85 -6.54 -3.35
CA TYR A 29 -1.84 -5.72 -4.04
C TYR A 29 -3.12 -5.58 -3.23
N LEU A 30 -3.67 -4.38 -3.14
CA LEU A 30 -4.93 -4.12 -2.43
C LEU A 30 -5.87 -3.27 -3.27
N THR A 31 -7.17 -3.57 -3.22
CA THR A 31 -8.20 -2.74 -3.86
C THR A 31 -8.55 -1.55 -2.98
N GLU A 32 -9.21 -0.55 -3.55
CA GLU A 32 -9.73 0.58 -2.78
C GLU A 32 -10.68 0.12 -1.65
N HIS A 33 -11.48 -0.90 -1.94
CA HIS A 33 -12.40 -1.50 -0.98
C HIS A 33 -11.65 -2.04 0.25
N HIS A 34 -10.57 -2.81 0.07
CA HIS A 34 -9.78 -3.30 1.20
C HIS A 34 -9.15 -2.18 2.02
N LEU A 35 -8.69 -1.10 1.37
CA LEU A 35 -8.11 0.04 2.08
C LEU A 35 -9.16 0.78 2.92
N LYS A 36 -10.36 1.02 2.37
CA LYS A 36 -11.40 1.79 3.05
C LYS A 36 -12.20 0.95 4.04
N ALA A 37 -12.69 -0.22 3.62
CA ALA A 37 -13.60 -1.06 4.41
C ALA A 37 -12.85 -1.92 5.43
N GLU A 38 -11.83 -2.67 5.00
CA GLU A 38 -11.14 -3.63 5.88
C GLU A 38 -10.12 -2.93 6.80
N LEU A 39 -9.30 -2.04 6.22
CA LEU A 39 -8.24 -1.35 6.96
C LEU A 39 -8.72 -0.05 7.62
N GLY A 40 -9.95 0.39 7.31
CA GLY A 40 -10.53 1.60 7.88
C GLY A 40 -9.71 2.86 7.59
N GLN A 41 -9.00 2.89 6.46
CA GLN A 41 -8.18 4.03 6.07
C GLN A 41 -9.01 5.15 5.47
N ARG A 42 -8.73 6.37 5.91
CA ARG A 42 -9.40 7.56 5.40
C ARG A 42 -8.91 7.85 3.99
N GLU A 43 -9.81 8.23 3.10
CA GLU A 43 -9.47 8.59 1.72
C GLU A 43 -8.37 9.66 1.63
N LYS A 44 -8.44 10.70 2.48
CA LYS A 44 -7.40 11.73 2.57
C LYS A 44 -6.01 11.15 2.86
N ARG A 45 -5.95 10.06 3.62
CA ARG A 45 -4.70 9.39 3.97
C ARG A 45 -4.17 8.59 2.80
N ILE A 46 -5.02 7.81 2.14
CA ILE A 46 -4.67 7.08 0.91
C ILE A 46 -4.13 8.05 -0.15
N GLN A 47 -4.78 9.20 -0.34
CA GLN A 47 -4.31 10.25 -1.25
C GLN A 47 -2.96 10.86 -0.83
N ALA A 48 -2.68 10.98 0.46
CA ALA A 48 -1.37 11.42 0.93
C ALA A 48 -0.29 10.39 0.57
N TYR A 49 -0.54 9.10 0.80
CA TYR A 49 0.39 8.03 0.42
C TYR A 49 0.65 7.97 -1.09
N LEU A 50 -0.39 8.17 -1.91
CA LEU A 50 -0.24 8.30 -3.37
C LEU A 50 0.60 9.52 -3.75
N ARG A 51 0.31 10.68 -3.14
CA ARG A 51 0.98 11.94 -3.43
C ARG A 51 2.46 11.91 -3.05
N ASP A 52 2.78 11.33 -1.90
CA ASP A 52 4.15 11.21 -1.40
C ASP A 52 4.91 10.06 -2.09
N GLY A 53 4.24 9.27 -2.94
CA GLY A 53 4.84 8.21 -3.74
C GLY A 53 5.16 6.94 -2.96
N TYR A 54 4.49 6.69 -1.83
CA TYR A 54 4.64 5.45 -1.05
C TYR A 54 3.82 4.30 -1.62
N ILE A 55 2.67 4.61 -2.22
CA ILE A 55 1.83 3.65 -2.95
C ILE A 55 1.57 4.19 -4.35
N GLU A 56 1.29 3.30 -5.29
CA GLU A 56 0.90 3.64 -6.66
C GLU A 56 -0.35 2.85 -7.07
N ARG A 57 -1.08 3.39 -8.05
CA ARG A 57 -2.22 2.71 -8.69
C ARG A 57 -1.71 1.85 -9.83
N CYS A 58 -2.21 0.63 -9.90
CA CYS A 58 -1.94 -0.32 -10.96
C CYS A 58 -3.25 -0.91 -11.45
N SER A 59 -3.35 -1.09 -12.77
CA SER A 59 -4.47 -1.80 -13.38
C SER A 59 -4.01 -3.23 -13.62
N VAL A 60 -4.63 -4.19 -12.93
CA VAL A 60 -4.32 -5.61 -13.10
C VAL A 60 -5.45 -6.24 -13.89
N TYR A 61 -5.09 -6.91 -14.99
CA TYR A 61 -6.05 -7.69 -15.75
C TYR A 61 -6.33 -9.00 -15.02
N ASN A 62 -7.56 -9.16 -14.54
CA ASN A 62 -8.00 -10.40 -13.92
C ASN A 62 -8.49 -11.36 -15.00
N ARG A 63 -7.72 -12.42 -15.27
CA ARG A 63 -8.10 -13.46 -16.23
C ARG A 63 -9.38 -14.20 -15.86
N SER A 64 -9.69 -14.33 -14.56
CA SER A 64 -10.90 -15.05 -14.11
C SER A 64 -12.18 -14.27 -14.36
N SER A 65 -12.13 -12.94 -14.25
CA SER A 65 -13.31 -12.08 -14.43
C SER A 65 -13.32 -11.36 -15.78
N HIS A 66 -12.27 -11.51 -16.59
CA HIS A 66 -12.04 -10.75 -17.83
C HIS A 66 -12.16 -9.22 -17.65
N GLN A 67 -11.92 -8.73 -16.42
CA GLN A 67 -12.06 -7.33 -16.04
C GLN A 67 -10.71 -6.74 -15.66
N ILE A 68 -10.58 -5.44 -15.90
CA ILE A 68 -9.45 -4.65 -15.45
C ILE A 68 -9.80 -4.14 -14.05
N ASN A 69 -9.07 -4.61 -13.04
CA ASN A 69 -9.26 -4.19 -11.66
C ASN A 69 -8.20 -3.15 -11.30
N GLU A 70 -8.66 -2.03 -10.74
CA GLU A 70 -7.77 -1.05 -10.13
C GLU A 70 -7.33 -1.53 -8.75
N VAL A 71 -6.03 -1.71 -8.60
CA VAL A 71 -5.38 -2.08 -7.35
C VAL A 71 -4.30 -1.07 -7.01
N TYR A 72 -3.92 -1.06 -5.75
CA TYR A 72 -2.83 -0.29 -5.20
C TYR A 72 -1.69 -1.25 -4.88
N ARG A 73 -0.44 -0.79 -5.02
CA ARG A 73 0.75 -1.52 -4.56
C ARG A 73 1.73 -0.58 -3.86
N LEU A 74 2.60 -1.14 -3.02
CA LEU A 74 3.73 -0.40 -2.45
C LEU A 74 4.80 -0.15 -3.50
N THR A 75 5.26 1.09 -3.59
CA THR A 75 6.46 1.45 -4.33
C THR A 75 7.71 1.07 -3.52
N THR A 76 8.89 1.16 -4.12
CA THR A 76 10.18 1.00 -3.40
C THR A 76 10.25 1.91 -2.17
N LYS A 77 9.83 3.18 -2.34
CA LYS A 77 9.79 4.16 -1.24
C LYS A 77 8.83 3.75 -0.12
N GLY A 78 7.67 3.17 -0.45
CA GLY A 78 6.73 2.64 0.53
C GLY A 78 7.27 1.43 1.30
N LYS A 79 8.02 0.55 0.62
CA LYS A 79 8.69 -0.59 1.26
C LYS A 79 9.79 -0.12 2.22
N GLU A 80 10.59 0.86 1.81
CA GLU A 80 11.60 1.48 2.68
C GLU A 80 10.97 2.18 3.88
N LEU A 81 9.83 2.85 3.71
CA LEU A 81 9.09 3.44 4.83
C LEU A 81 8.67 2.37 5.84
N GLY A 82 8.10 1.25 5.37
CA GLY A 82 7.73 0.13 6.23
C GLY A 82 8.93 -0.47 6.96
N ARG A 83 10.06 -0.62 6.28
CA ARG A 83 11.29 -1.15 6.88
C ARG A 83 11.86 -0.20 7.95
N ASN A 84 11.99 1.09 7.62
CA ASN A 84 12.66 2.08 8.46
C ASN A 84 11.83 2.52 9.67
N GLN A 85 10.51 2.68 9.51
CA GLN A 85 9.65 3.18 10.58
C GLN A 85 9.01 2.08 11.43
N LEU A 86 8.85 0.87 10.87
CA LEU A 86 8.07 -0.17 11.53
C LEU A 86 8.88 -1.43 11.82
N ALA A 87 10.20 -1.41 11.55
CA ALA A 87 11.06 -2.59 11.62
C ALA A 87 10.40 -3.81 10.96
N LEU A 88 9.65 -3.57 9.87
CA LEU A 88 9.16 -4.61 8.99
C LEU A 88 10.36 -5.09 8.18
N ASP A 89 11.36 -5.64 8.86
CA ASP A 89 12.51 -6.30 8.28
C ASP A 89 12.06 -7.67 7.77
N ILE A 90 12.76 -8.11 6.74
CA ILE A 90 12.36 -9.10 5.77
C ILE A 90 12.14 -10.44 6.45
N PHE A 91 10.98 -11.08 6.23
CA PHE A 91 10.83 -12.51 6.47
C PHE A 91 9.74 -13.12 5.57
N ILE A 92 10.27 -13.89 4.61
CA ILE A 92 9.79 -15.12 3.98
C ILE A 92 8.46 -15.09 3.21
N VAL A 93 8.66 -15.13 1.89
CA VAL A 93 7.85 -15.87 0.92
C VAL A 93 7.39 -17.20 1.51
N VAL A 94 6.16 -17.26 2.03
CA VAL A 94 5.51 -18.56 2.29
C VAL A 94 4.99 -19.05 0.93
N THR A 95 5.92 -19.48 0.07
CA THR A 95 5.61 -20.41 -1.03
C THR A 95 5.72 -21.82 -0.46
N GLN A 96 4.75 -22.19 0.37
CA GLN A 96 4.40 -23.52 0.86
C GLN A 96 2.89 -23.35 1.13
N LEU A 97 1.90 -23.86 0.40
CA LEU A 97 1.73 -25.14 -0.25
C LEU A 97 0.72 -24.96 -1.39
N ILE A 98 1.11 -25.24 -2.63
CA ILE A 98 0.21 -25.85 -3.62
C ILE A 98 1.00 -26.98 -4.27
N MET A 99 1.18 -28.04 -3.49
CA MET A 99 1.38 -29.40 -3.99
C MET A 99 0.55 -30.31 -3.09
N ILE A 100 -0.76 -30.32 -3.34
CA ILE A 100 -1.64 -31.48 -3.15
C ILE A 100 -2.56 -31.49 -4.37
#